data_AF-A0A419IYZ6-F1
#
_entry.id   AF-A0A419IYZ6-F1
#
_cell.length_a   1.000
_cell.length_b   1.000
_cell.length_c   1.000
_cell.angle_alpha   90.00
_cell.angle_beta   90.00
_cell.angle_gamma   90.00
#
_symmetry.space_group_name_H-M   'P 1'
#
loop_
_entity.id
_entity.type
_entity.pdbx_description
1 polymer ?
#
loop_
_entity_poly.entity_id
_entity_poly.type
_entity_poly.pdbx_seq_one_letter_code
_entity_poly.pdbx_strand_id
1 'polypeptide(L)'
;MEGPFSKTVIERFPSVIKALNETCQQAFIYLRLRKTETEISRLLNLTIDDTREMIETVRNELIRAGLLDLIEDPRFVPIHSDDPDLPDLPIEAGELAADSRLIVSEFFSHLKDAVTKLHGHQTNLLRLRYKHQLSAKDILGFCKHIGTSLVPGRDVSELKEQDVFYALNTAVKEVLKQLKSRYKGEESFSTENLKYIFEEIGL
;
A
#
# COMPACT_ATOMS: atom_id res chain seq x y z
N MET A 1 28.36 -34.38 -6.47
CA MET A 1 28.45 -33.37 -5.41
C MET A 1 27.08 -32.75 -5.29
N GLU A 2 26.38 -33.06 -4.21
CA GLU A 2 25.03 -32.56 -3.94
C GLU A 2 25.15 -31.14 -3.39
N GLY A 3 24.66 -30.16 -4.15
CA GLY A 3 24.50 -28.80 -3.61
C GLY A 3 23.53 -28.81 -2.42
N PRO A 4 23.57 -27.78 -1.55
CA PRO A 4 22.89 -27.76 -0.25
C PRO A 4 21.35 -27.80 -0.28
N PHE A 5 20.72 -27.94 -1.45
CA PHE A 5 19.26 -27.85 -1.61
C PHE A 5 18.71 -28.95 -2.54
N SER A 6 17.50 -29.44 -2.26
CA SER A 6 16.89 -30.53 -3.02
C SER A 6 16.56 -30.11 -4.47
N LYS A 7 16.66 -31.04 -5.42
CA LYS A 7 16.33 -30.81 -6.84
C LYS A 7 14.95 -30.17 -7.04
N THR A 8 14.00 -30.51 -6.16
CA THR A 8 12.63 -30.00 -6.14
C THR A 8 12.54 -28.49 -5.87
N VAL A 9 13.48 -27.92 -5.12
CA VAL A 9 13.53 -26.47 -4.84
C VAL A 9 14.01 -25.71 -6.07
N ILE A 10 15.02 -26.24 -6.77
CA ILE A 10 15.61 -25.63 -7.97
C ILE A 10 14.61 -25.64 -9.13
N GLU A 11 13.81 -26.71 -9.28
CA GLU A 11 12.75 -26.77 -10.29
C GLU A 11 11.68 -25.68 -10.13
N ARG A 12 11.48 -25.18 -8.90
CA ARG A 12 10.52 -24.11 -8.59
C ARG A 12 11.07 -22.69 -8.75
N PHE A 13 12.35 -22.55 -9.14
CA PHE A 13 12.90 -21.22 -9.39
C PHE A 13 12.26 -20.57 -10.62
N PRO A 14 12.10 -19.23 -10.59
CA PRO A 14 11.88 -18.45 -11.79
C PRO A 14 12.94 -18.74 -12.85
N SER A 15 12.56 -18.70 -14.13
CA SER A 15 13.48 -18.89 -15.25
C SER A 15 14.67 -17.93 -15.20
N VAL A 16 14.45 -16.68 -14.77
CA VAL A 16 15.50 -15.67 -14.61
C VAL A 16 16.54 -16.02 -13.55
N ILE A 17 16.13 -16.68 -12.45
CA ILE A 17 17.06 -17.16 -11.42
C ILE A 17 17.79 -18.43 -11.88
N LYS A 18 17.11 -19.32 -12.61
CA LYS A 18 17.74 -20.53 -13.19
C LYS A 18 18.84 -20.19 -14.21
N ALA A 19 18.75 -19.03 -14.85
CA ALA A 19 19.75 -18.55 -15.81
C ALA A 19 21.00 -17.98 -15.13
N LEU A 20 20.95 -17.68 -13.82
CA LEU A 20 22.11 -17.21 -13.06
C LEU A 20 23.00 -18.37 -12.61
N ASN A 21 24.23 -18.03 -12.21
CA ASN A 21 25.18 -19.00 -11.66
C ASN A 21 24.67 -19.62 -10.33
N GLU A 22 25.24 -20.75 -9.93
CA GLU A 22 24.80 -21.50 -8.74
C GLU A 22 24.88 -20.67 -7.44
N THR A 23 25.86 -19.77 -7.34
CA THR A 23 26.05 -18.91 -6.17
C THR A 23 24.90 -17.90 -6.04
N CYS A 24 24.50 -17.26 -7.14
CA CYS A 24 23.33 -16.37 -7.19
C CYS A 24 22.02 -17.13 -6.91
N GLN A 25 21.90 -18.36 -7.40
CA GLN A 25 20.75 -19.22 -7.11
C GLN A 25 20.64 -19.55 -5.62
N GLN A 26 21.76 -19.80 -4.94
CA GLN A 26 21.79 -20.01 -3.49
C GLN A 26 21.50 -18.72 -2.73
N ALA A 27 22.02 -17.59 -3.19
CA ALA A 27 21.71 -16.28 -2.62
C ALA A 27 20.20 -15.98 -2.69
N PHE A 28 19.54 -16.31 -3.81
CA PHE A 28 18.08 -16.20 -3.95
C PHE A 28 17.33 -17.00 -2.88
N ILE A 29 17.72 -18.26 -2.62
CA ILE A 29 17.11 -19.05 -1.54
C ILE A 29 17.31 -18.36 -0.19
N TYR A 30 18.53 -17.92 0.12
CA TYR A 30 18.80 -17.30 1.41
C TYR A 30 18.06 -15.97 1.59
N LEU A 31 17.93 -15.18 0.53
CA LEU A 31 17.10 -13.96 0.53
C LEU A 31 15.63 -14.32 0.78
N ARG A 32 15.09 -15.36 0.14
CA ARG A 32 13.74 -15.86 0.38
C ARG A 32 13.54 -16.41 1.80
N LEU A 33 14.59 -16.92 2.43
CA LEU A 33 14.65 -17.34 3.83
C LEU A 33 14.93 -16.17 4.79
N ARG A 34 14.93 -14.92 4.30
CA ARG A 34 15.12 -13.68 5.07
C ARG A 34 16.46 -13.59 5.79
N LYS A 35 17.51 -14.17 5.19
CA LYS A 35 18.89 -14.04 5.69
C LYS A 35 19.47 -12.69 5.31
N THR A 36 20.18 -12.08 6.25
CA THR A 36 20.88 -10.80 6.06
C THR A 36 22.12 -10.98 5.17
N GLU A 37 22.58 -9.90 4.52
CA GLU A 37 23.83 -9.88 3.73
C GLU A 37 25.02 -10.47 4.51
N THR A 38 25.13 -10.16 5.81
CA THR A 38 26.19 -10.69 6.67
C THR A 38 26.06 -12.20 6.93
N GLU A 39 24.84 -12.72 7.03
CA GLU A 39 24.61 -14.16 7.17
C GLU A 39 24.87 -14.89 5.85
N ILE A 40 24.44 -14.29 4.73
CA ILE A 40 24.67 -14.84 3.37
C ILE A 40 26.16 -14.89 3.06
N SER A 41 26.91 -13.83 3.38
CA SER A 41 28.38 -13.79 3.22
C SER A 41 29.06 -14.92 4.00
N ARG A 42 28.63 -15.17 5.25
CA ARG A 42 29.15 -16.28 6.07
C ARG A 42 28.77 -17.65 5.53
N LEU A 43 27.53 -17.81 5.04
CA LEU A 43 27.02 -19.08 4.52
C LEU A 43 27.63 -19.46 3.17
N LEU A 44 27.95 -18.47 2.33
CA LEU A 44 28.56 -18.65 1.02
C LEU A 44 30.08 -18.51 1.04
N ASN A 45 30.66 -18.19 2.20
CA ASN A 45 32.09 -17.97 2.39
C ASN A 45 32.67 -16.92 1.40
N LEU A 46 31.92 -15.84 1.19
CA LEU A 46 32.26 -14.72 0.32
C LEU A 46 32.59 -13.49 1.14
N THR A 47 33.35 -12.56 0.55
CA THR A 47 33.52 -11.23 1.16
C THR A 47 32.18 -10.50 1.17
N ILE A 48 32.06 -9.50 2.06
CA ILE A 48 30.82 -8.71 2.16
C ILE A 48 30.56 -7.97 0.84
N ASP A 49 31.59 -7.43 0.21
CA ASP A 49 31.45 -6.68 -1.04
C ASP A 49 31.03 -7.59 -2.21
N ASP A 50 31.64 -8.77 -2.36
CA ASP A 50 31.23 -9.76 -3.36
C ASP A 50 29.79 -10.25 -3.12
N THR A 51 29.42 -10.41 -1.85
CA THR A 51 28.06 -10.81 -1.46
C THR A 51 27.05 -9.74 -1.83
N ARG A 52 27.40 -8.46 -1.65
CA ARG A 52 26.55 -7.33 -2.02
C ARG A 52 26.33 -7.26 -3.52
N GLU A 53 27.39 -7.34 -4.32
CA GLU A 53 27.28 -7.33 -5.78
C GLU A 53 26.42 -8.49 -6.31
N MET A 54 26.57 -9.66 -5.71
CA MET A 54 25.78 -10.84 -6.05
C MET A 54 24.29 -10.68 -5.68
N ILE A 55 23.99 -10.16 -4.48
CA ILE A 55 22.61 -9.86 -4.06
C ILE A 55 21.98 -8.83 -5.00
N GLU A 56 22.72 -7.80 -5.37
CA GLU A 56 22.27 -6.79 -6.34
C GLU A 56 22.02 -7.40 -7.72
N THR A 57 22.85 -8.33 -8.17
CA THR A 57 22.62 -9.06 -9.42
C THR A 57 21.32 -9.85 -9.38
N VAL A 58 21.05 -10.58 -8.29
CA VAL A 58 19.81 -11.35 -8.11
C VAL A 58 18.59 -10.42 -8.06
N ARG A 59 18.67 -9.30 -7.32
CA ARG A 59 17.61 -8.29 -7.25
C ARG A 59 17.31 -7.68 -8.61
N ASN A 60 18.34 -7.27 -9.34
CA ASN A 60 18.17 -6.63 -10.64
C ASN A 60 17.48 -7.54 -11.65
N GLU A 61 17.81 -8.83 -11.67
CA GLU A 61 17.14 -9.79 -12.55
C GLU A 61 15.68 -10.07 -12.14
N LEU A 62 15.39 -10.08 -10.85
CA LEU A 62 14.00 -10.17 -10.37
C LEU A 62 13.21 -8.91 -10.65
N ILE A 63 13.82 -7.73 -10.53
CA ILE A 63 13.22 -6.44 -10.88
C ILE A 63 12.85 -6.40 -12.37
N ARG A 64 13.79 -6.78 -13.24
CA ARG A 64 13.55 -6.83 -14.70
C ARG A 64 12.42 -7.79 -15.07
N ALA A 65 12.23 -8.84 -14.28
CA ALA A 65 11.17 -9.83 -14.48
C ALA A 65 9.86 -9.50 -13.76
N GLY A 66 9.80 -8.45 -12.94
CA GLY A 66 8.63 -8.12 -12.11
C GLY A 66 8.36 -9.11 -10.98
N LEU A 67 9.39 -9.77 -10.44
CA LEU A 67 9.30 -10.87 -9.46
C LEU A 67 10.05 -10.57 -8.15
N LEU A 68 10.19 -9.28 -7.79
CA LEU A 68 10.93 -8.86 -6.59
C LEU A 68 10.23 -9.32 -5.28
N ASP A 69 8.91 -9.50 -5.34
CA ASP A 69 8.05 -10.05 -4.29
C ASP A 69 8.49 -11.46 -3.81
N LEU A 70 9.28 -12.16 -4.62
CA LEU A 70 9.78 -13.49 -4.27
C LEU A 70 10.90 -13.49 -3.21
N ILE A 71 11.62 -12.37 -3.04
CA ILE A 71 12.75 -12.25 -2.11
C ILE A 71 12.58 -11.16 -1.06
N GLU A 72 11.68 -10.22 -1.29
CA GLU A 72 11.36 -9.17 -0.33
C GLU A 72 9.86 -9.29 0.00
N ASP A 73 9.53 -9.41 1.30
CA ASP A 73 8.19 -9.00 1.74
C ASP A 73 8.03 -7.55 1.25
N PRO A 74 6.99 -7.20 0.48
CA PRO A 74 6.76 -5.81 0.12
C PRO A 74 6.63 -5.01 1.41
N ARG A 75 7.71 -4.32 1.77
CA ARG A 75 7.77 -3.37 2.87
C ARG A 75 7.76 -2.00 2.23
N PHE A 76 6.65 -1.32 2.42
CA PHE A 76 6.43 0.07 2.09
C PHE A 76 7.55 0.92 2.71
N VAL A 77 8.21 1.77 1.90
CA VAL A 77 9.28 2.68 2.35
C VAL A 77 8.84 4.12 2.10
N PRO A 78 8.98 5.01 3.10
CA PRO A 78 8.31 6.30 3.13
C PRO A 78 8.98 7.32 2.21
N ILE A 79 8.20 8.06 1.44
CA ILE A 79 8.64 9.33 0.83
C ILE A 79 8.22 10.44 1.80
N HIS A 80 9.05 10.63 2.83
CA HIS A 80 9.00 11.70 3.84
C HIS A 80 7.64 11.99 4.51
N SER A 81 7.51 11.60 5.78
CA SER A 81 6.75 12.35 6.79
C SER A 81 7.10 11.83 8.19
N ASP A 82 7.42 12.73 9.13
CA ASP A 82 7.74 12.46 10.53
C ASP A 82 6.52 12.00 11.37
N ASP A 83 5.60 11.20 10.80
CA ASP A 83 4.36 10.84 11.46
C ASP A 83 4.10 9.32 11.41
N PRO A 84 4.33 8.59 12.52
CA PRO A 84 4.28 7.12 12.57
C PRO A 84 2.86 6.51 12.49
N ASP A 85 1.80 7.31 12.41
CA ASP A 85 0.41 6.83 12.52
C ASP A 85 -0.43 6.87 11.22
N LEU A 86 0.19 7.18 10.07
CA LEU A 86 -0.51 7.19 8.78
C LEU A 86 -0.39 5.83 8.05
N PRO A 87 -1.50 5.23 7.60
CA PRO A 87 -1.47 4.05 6.72
C PRO A 87 -1.12 4.49 5.29
N ASP A 88 -0.21 3.76 4.66
CA ASP A 88 0.27 4.01 3.29
C ASP A 88 -0.63 3.38 2.22
N LEU A 89 -0.72 4.05 1.08
CA LEU A 89 -1.50 3.69 -0.11
C LEU A 89 -0.67 2.81 -1.06
N PRO A 90 -1.17 1.66 -1.56
CA PRO A 90 -0.46 0.85 -2.56
C PRO A 90 -0.61 1.43 -3.97
N ILE A 91 0.51 1.59 -4.68
CA ILE A 91 0.53 1.74 -6.14
C ILE A 91 1.62 0.81 -6.65
N GLU A 92 1.25 -0.18 -7.46
CA GLU A 92 2.19 -1.12 -8.07
C GLU A 92 3.17 -0.37 -8.99
N ALA A 93 4.43 -0.30 -8.57
CA ALA A 93 5.51 0.36 -9.30
C ALA A 93 6.08 -0.56 -10.39
N GLY A 94 5.24 -0.99 -11.35
CA GLY A 94 5.66 -1.87 -12.45
C GLY A 94 5.41 -1.30 -13.85
N GLU A 95 4.26 -0.70 -14.10
CA GLU A 95 3.75 -0.56 -15.48
C GLU A 95 3.63 0.88 -16.01
N LEU A 96 3.84 1.89 -15.16
CA LEU A 96 3.63 3.28 -15.54
C LEU A 96 4.93 3.95 -16.01
N ALA A 97 4.89 4.59 -17.18
CA ALA A 97 5.94 5.49 -17.64
C ALA A 97 6.21 6.60 -16.59
N ALA A 98 7.43 7.15 -16.55
CA ALA A 98 7.84 8.13 -15.55
C ALA A 98 6.87 9.32 -15.45
N ASP A 99 6.37 9.81 -16.58
CA ASP A 99 5.39 10.90 -16.66
C ASP A 99 4.06 10.51 -16.02
N SER A 100 3.59 9.27 -16.25
CA SER A 100 2.37 8.74 -15.65
C SER A 100 2.50 8.55 -14.14
N ARG A 101 3.67 8.13 -13.65
CA ARG A 101 3.95 8.05 -12.20
C ARG A 101 3.86 9.42 -11.54
N LEU A 102 4.39 10.45 -12.21
CA LEU A 102 4.37 11.81 -11.70
C LEU A 102 2.92 12.33 -11.60
N ILE A 103 2.11 12.14 -12.64
CA ILE A 103 0.69 12.51 -12.65
C ILE A 103 -0.09 11.80 -11.53
N VAL A 104 0.14 10.49 -11.36
CA VAL A 104 -0.51 9.70 -10.31
C VAL A 104 -0.10 10.19 -8.92
N SER A 105 1.20 10.44 -8.71
CA SER A 105 1.70 10.97 -7.43
C SER A 105 1.11 12.33 -7.09
N GLU A 106 0.97 13.21 -8.08
CA GLU A 106 0.37 14.53 -7.93
C GLU A 106 -1.13 14.40 -7.58
N PHE A 107 -1.85 13.50 -8.23
CA PHE A 107 -3.24 13.20 -7.92
C PHE A 107 -3.41 12.74 -6.46
N PHE A 108 -2.60 11.78 -6.00
CA PHE A 108 -2.67 11.29 -4.62
C PHE A 108 -2.30 12.37 -3.61
N SER A 109 -1.32 13.23 -3.92
CA SER A 109 -1.02 14.40 -3.09
C SER A 109 -2.24 15.30 -2.95
N HIS A 110 -2.93 15.61 -4.04
CA HIS A 110 -4.14 16.44 -4.01
C HIS A 110 -5.31 15.76 -3.30
N LEU A 111 -5.44 14.44 -3.43
CA LEU A 111 -6.43 13.65 -2.70
C LEU A 111 -6.21 13.74 -1.20
N LYS A 112 -4.96 13.57 -0.76
CA LYS A 112 -4.57 13.71 0.65
C LYS A 112 -4.86 15.12 1.16
N ASP A 113 -4.47 16.15 0.42
CA ASP A 113 -4.79 17.54 0.76
C ASP A 113 -6.30 17.77 0.90
N ALA A 114 -7.11 17.22 -0.01
CA ALA A 114 -8.56 17.39 0.04
C ALA A 114 -9.19 16.74 1.28
N VAL A 115 -8.67 15.59 1.69
CA VAL A 115 -9.11 14.86 2.89
C VAL A 115 -8.66 15.56 4.17
N THR A 116 -7.43 16.09 4.22
CA THR A 116 -6.93 16.83 5.40
C THR A 116 -7.69 18.14 5.65
N LYS A 117 -8.29 18.72 4.61
CA LYS A 117 -9.14 19.92 4.70
C LYS A 117 -10.55 19.67 5.19
N LEU A 118 -10.98 18.40 5.31
CA LEU A 118 -12.27 18.08 5.89
C LEU A 118 -12.31 18.41 7.39
N HIS A 119 -13.51 18.54 7.93
CA HIS A 119 -13.67 18.61 9.38
C HIS A 119 -13.28 17.28 10.02
N GLY A 120 -12.67 17.31 11.22
CA GLY A 120 -12.16 16.10 11.87
C GLY A 120 -13.18 14.96 12.02
N HIS A 121 -14.46 15.28 12.24
CA HIS A 121 -15.52 14.26 12.30
C HIS A 121 -15.76 13.56 10.95
N GLN A 122 -15.65 14.28 9.83
CA GLN A 122 -15.77 13.70 8.48
C GLN A 122 -14.56 12.81 8.17
N THR A 123 -13.35 13.27 8.50
CA THR A 123 -12.12 12.47 8.34
C THR A 123 -12.21 11.18 9.15
N ASN A 124 -12.67 11.25 10.40
CA ASN A 124 -12.84 10.08 11.25
C ASN A 124 -13.89 9.11 10.69
N LEU A 125 -15.01 9.61 10.15
CA LEU A 125 -16.01 8.77 9.49
C LEU A 125 -15.44 8.07 8.26
N LEU A 126 -14.68 8.78 7.41
CA LEU A 126 -14.04 8.18 6.25
C LEU A 126 -13.04 7.09 6.66
N ARG A 127 -12.19 7.34 7.68
CA ARG A 127 -11.24 6.34 8.19
C ARG A 127 -11.94 5.10 8.74
N LEU A 128 -13.02 5.27 9.51
CA LEU A 128 -13.79 4.13 10.00
C LEU A 128 -14.36 3.30 8.84
N ARG A 129 -14.83 3.96 7.77
CA ARG A 129 -15.39 3.29 6.61
C ARG A 129 -14.34 2.61 5.72
N TYR A 130 -13.24 3.28 5.39
CA TYR A 130 -12.31 2.85 4.34
C TYR A 130 -11.04 2.20 4.90
N LYS A 131 -10.33 2.81 5.86
CA LYS A 131 -9.22 2.15 6.58
C LYS A 131 -9.66 0.95 7.41
N HIS A 132 -10.73 1.10 8.20
CA HIS A 132 -11.20 0.03 9.11
C HIS A 132 -12.30 -0.85 8.51
N GLN A 133 -12.70 -0.58 7.26
CA GLN A 133 -13.69 -1.37 6.51
C GLN A 133 -15.04 -1.56 7.22
N LEU A 134 -15.40 -0.67 8.14
CA LEU A 134 -16.66 -0.78 8.89
C LEU A 134 -17.86 -0.43 8.01
N SER A 135 -18.96 -1.17 8.17
CA SER A 135 -20.24 -0.79 7.57
C SER A 135 -20.85 0.40 8.32
N ALA A 136 -21.84 1.08 7.72
CA ALA A 136 -22.57 2.14 8.41
C ALA A 136 -23.24 1.64 9.71
N LYS A 137 -23.67 0.37 9.72
CA LYS A 137 -24.22 -0.32 10.89
C LYS A 137 -23.15 -0.53 11.98
N ASP A 138 -21.94 -0.93 11.60
CA ASP A 138 -20.85 -1.13 12.55
C ASP A 138 -20.35 0.19 13.14
N ILE A 139 -20.28 1.25 12.32
CA ILE A 139 -19.96 2.60 12.78
C ILE A 139 -21.03 3.11 13.76
N LEU A 140 -22.31 2.87 13.47
CA LEU A 140 -23.38 3.18 14.41
C LEU A 140 -23.20 2.42 15.74
N GLY A 141 -22.87 1.12 15.67
CA GLY A 141 -22.57 0.31 16.84
C GLY A 141 -21.40 0.87 17.64
N PHE A 142 -20.34 1.29 16.96
CA PHE A 142 -19.18 1.93 17.54
C PHE A 142 -19.54 3.23 18.28
N CYS A 143 -20.26 4.15 17.63
CA CYS A 143 -20.73 5.41 18.24
C CYS A 143 -21.56 5.15 19.51
N LYS A 144 -22.44 4.14 19.47
CA LYS A 144 -23.25 3.73 20.63
C LYS A 144 -22.40 3.13 21.74
N HIS A 145 -21.37 2.36 21.41
CA HIS A 145 -20.46 1.77 22.38
C HIS A 145 -19.62 2.81 23.10
N ILE A 146 -19.08 3.81 22.39
CA ILE A 146 -18.26 4.87 22.98
C ILE A 146 -19.09 6.04 23.55
N GLY A 147 -20.41 6.01 23.41
CA GLY A 147 -21.32 7.06 23.88
C GLY A 147 -21.10 8.42 23.20
N THR A 148 -20.49 8.47 22.01
CA THR A 148 -20.15 9.71 21.30
C THR A 148 -20.64 9.68 19.85
N SER A 149 -21.24 10.79 19.38
CA SER A 149 -21.72 10.91 18.01
C SER A 149 -20.66 11.51 17.10
N LEU A 150 -20.38 10.83 16.00
CA LEU A 150 -19.51 11.31 14.93
C LEU A 150 -20.28 12.07 13.84
N VAL A 151 -21.62 12.13 13.94
CA VAL A 151 -22.48 12.86 13.01
C VAL A 151 -22.91 14.18 13.66
N PRO A 152 -22.57 15.34 13.08
CA PRO A 152 -22.91 16.64 13.65
C PRO A 152 -24.42 16.81 13.86
N GLY A 153 -24.80 17.39 14.99
CA GLY A 153 -26.20 17.74 15.28
C GLY A 153 -27.12 16.55 15.60
N ARG A 154 -26.57 15.34 15.78
CA ARG A 154 -27.32 14.15 16.20
C ARG A 154 -26.77 13.61 17.50
N ASP A 155 -27.66 13.36 18.45
CA ASP A 155 -27.31 12.60 19.65
C ASP A 155 -27.14 11.11 19.34
N VAL A 156 -26.29 10.42 20.09
CA VAL A 156 -26.02 8.99 19.95
C VAL A 156 -27.28 8.14 20.15
N SER A 157 -28.18 8.55 21.05
CA SER A 157 -29.42 7.83 21.31
C SER A 157 -30.37 7.86 20.11
N GLU A 158 -30.30 8.90 19.30
CA GLU A 158 -31.19 9.13 18.14
C GLU A 158 -30.54 8.74 16.81
N LEU A 159 -29.24 8.44 16.81
CA LEU A 159 -28.47 8.15 15.61
C LEU A 159 -28.98 6.88 14.92
N LYS A 160 -29.29 7.00 13.63
CA LYS A 160 -29.67 5.86 12.77
C LYS A 160 -28.59 5.59 11.73
N GLU A 161 -28.63 4.39 11.17
CA GLU A 161 -27.70 3.97 10.11
C GLU A 161 -27.76 4.89 8.89
N GLN A 162 -28.96 5.39 8.56
CA GLN A 162 -29.16 6.34 7.47
C GLN A 162 -28.44 7.68 7.70
N ASP A 163 -28.36 8.16 8.95
CA ASP A 163 -27.64 9.39 9.27
C ASP A 163 -26.13 9.20 9.07
N VAL A 164 -25.60 8.04 9.45
CA VAL A 164 -24.19 7.67 9.20
C VAL A 164 -23.90 7.59 7.70
N PHE A 165 -24.79 6.94 6.93
CA PHE A 165 -24.65 6.85 5.48
C PHE A 165 -24.70 8.23 4.81
N TYR A 166 -25.59 9.11 5.27
CA TYR A 166 -25.69 10.47 4.77
C TYR A 166 -24.41 11.28 5.08
N ALA A 167 -23.90 11.18 6.31
CA ALA A 167 -22.67 11.85 6.73
C ALA A 167 -21.45 11.38 5.93
N LEU A 168 -21.32 10.07 5.69
CA LEU A 168 -20.28 9.50 4.83
C LEU A 168 -20.35 10.04 3.40
N ASN A 169 -21.54 10.03 2.78
CA ASN A 169 -21.69 10.57 1.43
C ASN A 169 -21.42 12.07 1.36
N THR A 170 -21.73 12.81 2.42
CA THR A 170 -21.42 14.25 2.52
C THR A 170 -19.91 14.47 2.55
N ALA A 171 -19.17 13.69 3.34
CA ALA A 171 -17.72 13.75 3.38
C ALA A 171 -17.10 13.43 2.00
N VAL A 172 -17.55 12.36 1.34
CA VAL A 172 -17.09 11.99 -0.02
C VAL A 172 -17.39 13.12 -1.03
N LYS A 173 -18.58 13.72 -0.97
CA LYS A 173 -18.95 14.84 -1.85
C LYS A 173 -18.07 16.06 -1.65
N GLU A 174 -17.67 16.36 -0.42
CA GLU A 174 -16.80 17.51 -0.15
C GLU A 174 -15.38 17.28 -0.69
N VAL A 175 -14.83 16.06 -0.55
CA VAL A 175 -13.54 15.72 -1.19
C VAL A 175 -13.66 15.83 -2.71
N LEU A 176 -14.74 15.30 -3.29
CA LEU A 176 -14.99 15.37 -4.73
C LEU A 176 -15.04 16.82 -5.22
N LYS A 177 -15.74 17.70 -4.49
CA LYS A 177 -15.82 19.13 -4.82
C LYS A 177 -14.45 19.79 -4.81
N GLN A 178 -13.60 19.47 -3.84
CA GLN A 178 -12.23 19.98 -3.79
C GLN A 178 -11.39 19.50 -4.96
N LEU A 179 -11.45 18.21 -5.32
CA LEU A 179 -10.76 17.65 -6.49
C LEU A 179 -11.23 18.29 -7.79
N LYS A 180 -12.56 18.40 -8.00
CA LYS A 180 -13.15 19.04 -9.19
C LYS A 180 -12.77 20.51 -9.34
N SER A 181 -12.54 21.21 -8.23
CA SER A 181 -12.09 22.61 -8.28
C SER A 181 -10.69 22.75 -8.90
N ARG A 182 -9.85 21.72 -8.74
CA ARG A 182 -8.46 21.67 -9.19
C ARG A 182 -8.32 21.09 -10.60
N TYR A 183 -9.05 20.01 -10.88
CA TYR A 183 -9.08 19.34 -12.18
C TYR A 183 -10.34 19.73 -12.97
N LYS A 184 -10.43 21.02 -13.33
CA LYS A 184 -11.60 21.55 -14.07
C LYS A 184 -11.73 20.85 -15.42
N GLY A 185 -12.90 20.28 -15.69
CA GLY A 185 -13.20 19.61 -16.96
C GLY A 185 -13.00 18.10 -16.98
N GLU A 186 -12.53 17.49 -15.89
CA GLU A 186 -12.40 16.03 -15.79
C GLU A 186 -13.76 15.39 -15.43
N GLU A 187 -14.41 14.77 -16.41
CA GLU A 187 -15.71 14.11 -16.25
C GLU A 187 -15.63 12.81 -15.44
N SER A 188 -14.45 12.20 -15.37
CA SER A 188 -14.22 10.92 -14.68
C SER A 188 -14.33 11.02 -13.15
N PHE A 189 -14.42 12.23 -12.59
CA PHE A 189 -14.61 12.41 -11.15
C PHE A 189 -16.09 12.23 -10.75
N SER A 190 -16.39 11.03 -10.26
CA SER A 190 -17.67 10.67 -9.65
C SER A 190 -17.49 10.30 -8.18
N THR A 191 -18.58 10.32 -7.41
CA THR A 191 -18.55 9.80 -6.04
C THR A 191 -18.25 8.31 -5.98
N GLU A 192 -18.64 7.55 -7.00
CA GLU A 192 -18.39 6.10 -7.05
C GLU A 192 -16.92 5.80 -7.28
N ASN A 193 -16.28 6.49 -8.23
CA ASN A 193 -14.85 6.35 -8.50
C ASN A 193 -14.02 6.75 -7.28
N LEU A 194 -14.44 7.79 -6.56
CA LEU A 194 -13.77 8.22 -5.35
C LEU A 194 -13.92 7.21 -4.20
N LYS A 195 -15.07 6.55 -4.07
CA LYS A 195 -15.26 5.46 -3.09
C LYS A 195 -14.38 4.27 -3.42
N TYR A 196 -14.33 3.88 -4.70
CA TYR A 196 -13.44 2.81 -5.16
C TYR A 196 -11.99 3.13 -4.84
N ILE A 197 -11.53 4.34 -5.18
CA ILE A 197 -10.20 4.82 -4.83
C ILE A 197 -10.00 4.75 -3.31
N PHE A 198 -10.93 5.20 -2.47
CA PHE A 198 -10.77 5.08 -1.02
C PHE A 198 -10.69 3.64 -0.50
N GLU A 199 -11.41 2.70 -1.11
CA GLU A 199 -11.40 1.28 -0.75
C GLU A 199 -10.07 0.61 -1.11
N GLU A 200 -9.55 0.85 -2.32
CA GLU A 200 -8.26 0.30 -2.78
C GLU A 200 -7.08 0.78 -1.94
N ILE A 201 -7.20 1.99 -1.43
CA ILE A 201 -6.09 2.76 -0.90
C ILE A 201 -6.08 2.70 0.64
N GLY A 202 -7.20 2.36 1.29
CA GLY A 202 -7.24 2.14 2.74
C GLY A 202 -7.05 3.43 3.54
N LEU A 203 -7.66 4.52 3.07
CA LEU A 203 -7.56 5.87 3.64
C LEU A 203 -7.91 5.97 5.13
#